data_AF-A0A5B1LMV1-F1
#
_entry.id   AF-A0A5B1LMV1-F1
#
_cell.length_a   1.000
_cell.length_b   1.000
_cell.length_c   1.000
_cell.angle_alpha   90.00
_cell.angle_beta   90.00
_cell.angle_gamma   90.00
#
_symmetry.space_group_name_H-M   'P 1'
#
loop_
_entity.id
_entity.type
_entity.pdbx_description
1 polymer ?
#
loop_
_entity_poly.entity_id
_entity_poly.type
_entity_poly.pdbx_seq_one_letter_code
_entity_poly.pdbx_strand_id
1 'polypeptide(L)'
;MDQDMGDAQPQPSETPSPGANREAALTIGDLGERTGVSPAVLRMWETRHGFPEPRRIASGHRRYSEADVHLVRHVLRRKEAGTRLEVAIADALSSGAPVPTSIFAELRRKHRALAPQRLRKSTLIALSWAIEDECCAVADTPILFGAFQRQQFFASSSARWHELARVARAAIVFADAWDGVADHSGPVRAALTEDAPLRREWAVVCDAADSPACLSAWELPGQQDVPDWERRFEAVWTVDPTAVRDAARAAAGVAAAAGAPSAQQLVDELATAPISTATTPPGTTALFNRVVSYVDRLA
;
A
#
# COMPACT_ATOMS: atom_id res chain seq x y z
N MET A 1 39.69 -41.42 -53.61
CA MET A 1 38.68 -42.06 -52.76
C MET A 1 38.91 -41.54 -51.36
N ASP A 2 38.41 -40.34 -51.09
CA ASP A 2 37.03 -40.11 -50.60
C ASP A 2 36.99 -40.56 -49.12
N GLN A 3 36.67 -39.77 -48.10
CA GLN A 3 35.88 -38.54 -47.94
C GLN A 3 36.21 -38.00 -46.53
N ASP A 4 36.38 -36.69 -46.38
CA ASP A 4 35.44 -35.81 -45.66
C ASP A 4 35.43 -36.00 -44.12
N MET A 5 36.28 -35.23 -43.42
CA MET A 5 36.27 -35.09 -41.96
C MET A 5 35.85 -33.66 -41.66
N GLY A 6 34.54 -33.47 -41.51
CA GLY A 6 33.89 -32.19 -41.29
C GLY A 6 34.29 -31.52 -39.97
N ASP A 7 34.47 -30.21 -40.05
CA ASP A 7 34.59 -29.28 -38.93
C ASP A 7 33.33 -29.34 -38.04
N ALA A 8 33.49 -29.87 -36.83
CA ALA A 8 32.49 -29.80 -35.78
C ALA A 8 32.65 -28.48 -35.00
N GLN A 9 31.94 -27.43 -35.44
CA GLN A 9 31.71 -26.24 -34.63
C GLN A 9 30.73 -26.55 -33.49
N PRO A 10 31.05 -26.22 -32.23
CA PRO A 10 30.10 -26.38 -31.13
C PRO A 10 29.00 -25.31 -31.24
N GLN A 11 27.78 -25.76 -31.50
CA GLN A 11 26.56 -24.96 -31.42
C GLN A 11 26.19 -24.72 -29.95
N PRO A 12 26.01 -23.48 -29.47
CA PRO A 12 25.42 -23.24 -28.16
C PRO A 12 23.95 -23.64 -28.19
N SER A 13 23.63 -24.70 -27.46
CA SER A 13 22.27 -25.17 -27.19
C SER A 13 21.64 -24.27 -26.12
N GLU A 14 21.23 -23.06 -26.51
CA GLU A 14 20.27 -22.30 -25.73
C GLU A 14 18.89 -22.93 -25.90
N THR A 15 18.56 -23.83 -24.99
CA THR A 15 17.17 -24.18 -24.71
C THR A 15 16.62 -23.01 -23.89
N PRO A 16 15.70 -22.16 -24.39
CA PRO A 16 15.08 -21.16 -23.54
C PRO A 16 14.25 -21.90 -22.49
N SER A 17 14.70 -21.80 -21.24
CA SER A 17 13.97 -22.28 -20.07
C SER A 17 12.58 -21.64 -20.04
N PRO A 18 11.51 -22.39 -19.75
CA PRO A 18 10.16 -21.85 -19.60
C PRO A 18 10.05 -21.09 -18.27
N GLY A 19 10.54 -19.85 -18.26
CA GLY A 19 10.52 -18.93 -17.12
C GLY A 19 9.99 -17.53 -17.46
N ALA A 20 9.36 -17.35 -18.63
CA ALA A 20 8.88 -16.06 -19.12
C ALA A 20 7.36 -16.09 -19.36
N ASN A 21 6.56 -16.17 -18.29
CA ASN A 21 5.15 -15.83 -18.40
C ASN A 21 4.55 -15.38 -17.05
N ARG A 22 4.66 -14.08 -16.72
CA ARG A 22 3.81 -13.45 -15.70
C ARG A 22 3.68 -11.92 -15.76
N GLU A 23 3.87 -11.31 -16.93
CA GLU A 23 3.13 -10.10 -17.30
C GLU A 23 2.37 -10.44 -18.59
N ALA A 24 1.16 -10.98 -18.46
CA ALA A 24 0.32 -11.24 -19.62
C ALA A 24 0.03 -9.90 -20.31
N ALA A 25 0.70 -9.68 -21.44
CA ALA A 25 0.61 -8.45 -22.19
C ALA A 25 -0.79 -8.38 -22.85
N LEU A 26 -1.64 -7.50 -22.33
CA LEU A 26 -3.05 -7.34 -22.71
C LEU A 26 -3.18 -6.71 -24.10
N THR A 27 -4.16 -7.14 -24.88
CA THR A 27 -4.58 -6.45 -26.08
C THR A 27 -5.43 -5.22 -25.73
N ILE A 28 -5.69 -4.34 -26.70
CA ILE A 28 -6.61 -3.22 -26.49
C ILE A 28 -8.06 -3.70 -26.23
N GLY A 29 -8.41 -4.89 -26.72
CA GLY A 29 -9.69 -5.52 -26.44
C GLY A 29 -9.79 -5.89 -24.97
N ASP A 30 -8.78 -6.60 -24.45
CA ASP A 30 -8.72 -7.01 -23.04
C ASP A 30 -8.68 -5.79 -22.11
N LEU A 31 -7.93 -4.75 -22.47
CA LEU A 31 -7.91 -3.49 -21.72
C LEU A 31 -9.30 -2.85 -21.70
N GLY A 32 -10.00 -2.83 -22.84
CA GLY A 32 -11.35 -2.28 -22.93
C GLY A 32 -12.37 -3.05 -22.11
N GLU A 33 -12.33 -4.39 -22.18
CA GLU A 33 -13.18 -5.27 -21.38
C GLU A 33 -12.97 -5.05 -19.87
N ARG A 34 -11.71 -4.97 -19.44
CA ARG A 34 -11.38 -4.80 -18.01
C ARG A 34 -11.65 -3.40 -17.46
N THR A 35 -11.68 -2.39 -18.32
CA THR A 35 -11.89 -0.99 -17.91
C THR A 35 -13.32 -0.50 -18.17
N GLY A 36 -14.12 -1.24 -18.94
CA GLY A 36 -15.43 -0.80 -19.41
C GLY A 36 -15.35 0.30 -20.48
N VAL A 37 -14.16 0.61 -21.01
CA VAL A 37 -13.95 1.63 -22.04
C VAL A 37 -13.86 0.97 -23.41
N SER A 38 -14.60 1.48 -24.39
CA SER A 38 -14.50 0.91 -25.73
C SER A 38 -13.09 1.08 -26.32
N PRO A 39 -12.57 0.11 -27.09
CA PRO A 39 -11.26 0.23 -27.74
C PRO A 39 -11.13 1.48 -28.62
N ALA A 40 -12.23 1.98 -29.17
CA ALA A 40 -12.24 3.23 -29.94
C ALA A 40 -11.92 4.46 -29.08
N VAL A 41 -12.49 4.54 -27.88
CA VAL A 41 -12.22 5.64 -26.93
C VAL A 41 -10.78 5.56 -26.41
N LEU A 42 -10.28 4.35 -26.11
CA LEU A 42 -8.89 4.15 -25.70
C LEU A 42 -7.90 4.60 -26.78
N ARG A 43 -8.16 4.27 -28.06
CA ARG A 43 -7.33 4.76 -29.19
C ARG A 43 -7.38 6.28 -29.35
N MET A 44 -8.54 6.89 -29.09
CA MET A 44 -8.70 8.34 -29.15
C MET A 44 -7.88 9.03 -28.06
N TRP A 45 -7.89 8.48 -26.83
CA TRP A 45 -7.04 8.98 -25.75
C TRP A 45 -5.55 8.80 -26.09
N GLU A 46 -5.17 7.65 -26.63
CA GLU A 46 -3.78 7.37 -27.06
C GLU A 46 -3.32 8.41 -28.10
N THR A 47 -4.14 8.64 -29.12
CA THR A 47 -3.79 9.55 -30.23
C THR A 47 -3.74 11.01 -29.80
N ARG A 48 -4.67 11.44 -28.92
CA ARG A 48 -4.83 12.86 -28.55
C ARG A 48 -3.98 13.26 -27.35
N HIS A 49 -3.74 12.34 -26.42
CA HIS A 49 -3.13 12.61 -25.12
C HIS A 49 -1.92 11.72 -24.84
N GLY A 50 -1.57 10.78 -25.73
CA GLY A 50 -0.47 9.84 -25.51
C GLY A 50 -0.76 8.79 -24.43
N PHE A 51 -2.03 8.58 -24.07
CA PHE A 51 -2.43 7.77 -22.92
C PHE A 51 -3.58 6.79 -23.25
N PRO A 52 -3.56 5.53 -22.79
CA PRO A 52 -2.43 4.83 -22.17
C PRO A 52 -1.28 4.61 -23.17
N GLU A 53 -0.06 4.41 -22.69
CA GLU A 53 1.13 4.23 -23.54
C GLU A 53 1.38 2.74 -23.82
N PRO A 54 1.10 2.23 -25.03
CA PRO A 54 1.27 0.82 -25.32
C PRO A 54 2.75 0.43 -25.52
N ARG A 55 3.17 -0.70 -24.96
CA ARG A 55 4.40 -1.38 -25.40
C ARG A 55 4.17 -1.99 -26.79
N ARG A 56 4.99 -1.62 -27.77
CA ARG A 56 4.97 -2.23 -29.10
C ARG A 56 5.90 -3.44 -29.11
N ILE A 57 5.35 -4.62 -29.40
CA ILE A 57 6.16 -5.84 -29.58
C ILE A 57 6.75 -5.91 -30.99
N ALA A 58 7.72 -6.81 -31.21
CA ALA A 58 8.42 -6.96 -32.50
C ALA A 58 7.48 -7.17 -33.71
N SER A 59 6.27 -7.72 -33.49
CA SER A 59 5.24 -7.88 -34.52
C SER A 59 4.47 -6.58 -34.85
N GLY A 60 4.80 -5.45 -34.21
CA GLY A 60 4.12 -4.16 -34.38
C GLY A 60 2.79 -4.01 -33.63
N HIS A 61 2.34 -5.03 -32.90
CA HIS A 61 1.10 -4.94 -32.13
C HIS A 61 1.27 -4.20 -30.80
N ARG A 62 0.20 -3.49 -30.40
CA ARG A 62 0.12 -2.82 -29.10
C ARG A 62 -0.14 -3.84 -28.00
N ARG A 63 0.57 -3.69 -26.89
CA ARG A 63 0.36 -4.45 -25.67
C ARG A 63 0.31 -3.53 -24.46
N TYR A 64 -0.58 -3.85 -23.55
CA TYR A 64 -0.82 -3.12 -22.32
C TYR A 64 -0.52 -4.03 -21.13
N SER A 65 -0.18 -3.41 -20.02
CA SER A 65 0.10 -4.04 -18.74
C SER A 65 -1.10 -3.96 -17.81
N GLU A 66 -1.02 -4.67 -16.69
CA GLU A 66 -2.00 -4.49 -15.61
C GLU A 66 -1.98 -3.05 -15.08
N ALA A 67 -0.81 -2.42 -15.02
CA ALA A 67 -0.68 -1.02 -14.60
C ALA A 67 -1.51 -0.08 -15.49
N ASP A 68 -1.58 -0.34 -16.80
CA ASP A 68 -2.40 0.45 -17.73
C ASP A 68 -3.90 0.34 -17.42
N VAL A 69 -4.37 -0.84 -16.97
CA VAL A 69 -5.76 -1.03 -16.51
C VAL A 69 -6.04 -0.12 -15.32
N HIS A 70 -5.15 -0.10 -14.34
CA HIS A 70 -5.30 0.74 -13.15
C HIS A 70 -5.27 2.23 -13.48
N LEU A 71 -4.36 2.66 -14.37
CA LEU A 71 -4.28 4.05 -14.82
C LEU A 71 -5.56 4.49 -15.52
N VAL A 72 -6.11 3.68 -16.44
CA VAL A 72 -7.35 4.00 -17.15
C VAL A 72 -8.53 4.10 -16.16
N ARG A 73 -8.64 3.18 -15.20
CA ARG A 73 -9.66 3.24 -14.14
C ARG A 73 -9.52 4.49 -13.28
N HIS A 74 -8.29 4.90 -12.95
CA HIS A 74 -8.04 6.15 -12.22
C HIS A 74 -8.55 7.36 -13.02
N VAL A 75 -8.21 7.47 -14.31
CA VAL A 75 -8.70 8.55 -15.17
C VAL A 75 -10.22 8.58 -15.22
N LEU A 76 -10.88 7.42 -15.38
CA LEU A 76 -12.34 7.33 -15.39
C LEU A 76 -12.97 7.86 -14.10
N ARG A 77 -12.46 7.46 -12.94
CA ARG A 77 -12.96 7.94 -11.64
C ARG A 77 -12.82 9.46 -11.49
N ARG A 78 -11.68 10.02 -11.89
CA ARG A 78 -11.46 11.47 -11.82
C ARG A 78 -12.42 12.24 -12.73
N LYS A 79 -12.72 11.71 -13.91
CA LYS A 79 -13.73 12.28 -14.81
C LYS A 79 -15.13 12.23 -14.22
N GLU A 80 -15.50 11.13 -13.57
CA GLU A 80 -16.79 11.00 -12.88
C GLU A 80 -16.92 12.01 -11.74
N ALA A 81 -15.82 12.30 -11.04
CA ALA A 81 -15.70 13.38 -10.06
C ALA A 81 -15.62 14.80 -10.67
N GLY A 82 -15.92 14.98 -11.95
CA GLY A 82 -15.96 16.29 -12.62
C GLY A 82 -14.60 16.84 -13.06
N THR A 83 -13.52 16.07 -12.95
CA THR A 83 -12.18 16.51 -13.38
C THR A 83 -12.08 16.46 -14.91
N ARG A 84 -11.45 17.49 -15.50
CA ARG A 84 -11.16 17.51 -16.94
C ARG A 84 -10.23 16.36 -17.31
N LEU A 85 -10.48 15.71 -18.47
CA LEU A 85 -9.73 14.54 -18.95
C LEU A 85 -8.20 14.74 -18.92
N GLU A 86 -7.71 15.88 -19.39
CA GLU A 86 -6.26 16.17 -19.43
C GLU A 86 -5.64 16.21 -18.03
N VAL A 87 -6.35 16.81 -17.07
CA VAL A 87 -5.91 16.86 -15.67
C VAL A 87 -5.96 15.48 -15.04
N ALA A 88 -7.00 14.70 -15.33
CA ALA A 88 -7.11 13.32 -14.85
C ALA A 88 -6.00 12.41 -15.41
N ILE A 89 -5.61 12.58 -16.67
CA ILE A 89 -4.49 11.86 -17.29
C ILE A 89 -3.16 12.26 -16.65
N ALA A 90 -2.92 13.57 -16.47
CA ALA A 90 -1.70 14.06 -15.83
C ALA A 90 -1.57 13.56 -14.37
N ASP A 91 -2.69 13.53 -13.64
CA ASP A 91 -2.80 12.99 -12.28
C ASP A 91 -2.49 11.47 -12.26
N ALA A 92 -3.08 10.71 -13.19
CA ALA A 92 -2.82 9.27 -13.33
C ALA A 92 -1.35 8.97 -13.65
N LEU A 93 -0.76 9.71 -14.59
CA LEU A 93 0.65 9.55 -14.99
C LEU A 93 1.62 9.98 -13.87
N SER A 94 1.28 11.02 -13.12
CA SER A 94 2.06 11.45 -11.93
C SER A 94 1.92 10.48 -10.77
N SER A 95 0.76 9.82 -10.67
CA SER A 95 0.48 8.71 -9.76
C SER A 95 1.06 7.38 -10.22
N GLY A 96 1.61 7.32 -11.44
CA GLY A 96 2.44 6.23 -11.97
C GLY A 96 3.84 6.16 -11.36
N ALA A 97 4.14 7.01 -10.37
CA ALA A 97 5.17 6.71 -9.39
C ALA A 97 4.87 5.32 -8.79
N PRO A 98 5.89 4.47 -8.56
CA PRO A 98 5.67 3.14 -7.98
C PRO A 98 4.73 3.26 -6.78
N VAL A 99 3.71 2.39 -6.71
CA VAL A 99 2.80 2.27 -5.57
C VAL A 99 3.65 2.47 -4.32
N PRO A 100 3.36 3.45 -3.44
CA PRO A 100 4.21 3.67 -2.29
C PRO A 100 4.27 2.36 -1.51
N THR A 101 5.40 1.68 -1.60
CA THR A 101 5.59 0.37 -0.95
C THR A 101 5.96 0.52 0.52
N SER A 102 5.94 1.79 0.99
CA SER A 102 6.34 2.29 2.29
C SER A 102 5.39 3.41 2.70
N ILE A 103 4.78 3.27 3.88
CA ILE A 103 3.93 4.31 4.47
C ILE A 103 4.83 5.44 4.96
N PHE A 104 5.97 5.08 5.57
CA PHE A 104 6.92 6.03 6.11
C PHE A 104 7.48 6.95 5.01
N ALA A 105 7.93 6.39 3.88
CA ALA A 105 8.49 7.17 2.79
C ALA A 105 7.46 8.12 2.17
N GLU A 106 6.21 7.70 2.06
CA GLU A 106 5.14 8.54 1.53
C GLU A 106 4.86 9.74 2.44
N LEU A 107 4.76 9.51 3.75
CA LEU A 107 4.62 10.57 4.74
C LEU A 107 5.79 11.56 4.70
N ARG A 108 7.02 11.06 4.63
CA ARG A 108 8.24 11.88 4.53
C ARG A 108 8.29 12.73 3.25
N ARG A 109 7.78 12.20 2.14
CA ARG A 109 7.76 12.86 0.83
C ARG A 109 6.73 13.98 0.77
N LYS A 110 5.50 13.71 1.22
CA LYS A 110 4.35 14.63 1.11
C LYS A 110 4.22 15.59 2.28
N HIS A 111 4.58 15.18 3.49
CA HIS A 111 4.38 15.95 4.72
C HIS A 111 5.73 16.28 5.38
N ARG A 112 6.55 17.08 4.71
CA ARG A 112 7.91 17.43 5.16
C ARG A 112 7.97 18.11 6.53
N ALA A 113 6.86 18.71 6.98
CA ALA A 113 6.74 19.31 8.30
C ALA A 113 6.70 18.27 9.44
N LEU A 114 6.36 17.01 9.13
CA LEU A 114 6.41 15.92 10.10
C LEU A 114 7.88 15.55 10.39
N ALA A 115 8.38 16.03 11.52
CA ALA A 115 9.74 15.76 11.98
C ALA A 115 9.86 14.29 12.44
N PRO A 116 10.81 13.52 11.89
CA PRO A 116 11.01 12.14 12.29
C PRO A 116 11.69 12.11 13.66
N GLN A 117 11.29 11.18 14.50
CA GLN A 117 11.81 11.00 15.85
C GLN A 117 12.48 9.63 15.97
N ARG A 118 13.57 9.56 16.72
CA ARG A 118 14.19 8.27 17.05
C ARG A 118 13.55 7.71 18.31
N LEU A 119 12.75 6.67 18.17
CA LEU A 119 11.98 6.08 19.26
C LEU A 119 12.42 4.64 19.52
N ARG A 120 12.25 4.17 20.76
CA ARG A 120 12.45 2.77 21.15
C ARG A 120 11.20 1.96 20.79
N LYS A 121 11.36 0.64 20.67
CA LYS A 121 10.23 -0.28 20.48
C LYS A 121 9.14 -0.11 21.55
N SER A 122 9.52 0.05 22.82
CA SER A 122 8.55 0.27 23.91
C SER A 122 7.67 1.51 23.68
N THR A 123 8.25 2.61 23.21
CA THR A 123 7.51 3.83 22.85
C THR A 123 6.59 3.61 21.65
N LEU A 124 7.01 2.84 20.65
CA LEU A 124 6.14 2.50 19.51
C LEU A 124 4.95 1.64 19.92
N ILE A 125 5.15 0.69 20.84
CA ILE A 125 4.07 -0.11 21.42
C ILE A 125 3.07 0.81 22.15
N ALA A 126 3.57 1.73 22.99
CA ALA A 126 2.75 2.69 23.70
C ALA A 126 1.89 3.55 22.76
N LEU A 127 2.50 4.10 21.71
CA LEU A 127 1.82 4.90 20.69
C LEU A 127 0.79 4.06 19.92
N SER A 128 1.15 2.83 19.53
CA SER A 128 0.24 1.92 18.83
C SER A 128 -0.99 1.62 19.66
N TRP A 129 -0.82 1.26 20.93
CA TRP A 129 -1.94 0.98 21.83
C TRP A 129 -2.82 2.21 22.06
N ALA A 130 -2.22 3.40 22.21
CA ALA A 130 -3.00 4.63 22.35
C ALA A 130 -3.88 4.91 21.11
N ILE A 131 -3.32 4.72 19.90
CA ILE A 131 -4.07 4.88 18.64
C ILE A 131 -5.17 3.84 18.52
N GLU A 132 -4.84 2.57 18.79
CA GLU A 132 -5.78 1.45 18.74
C GLU A 132 -6.97 1.66 19.71
N ASP A 133 -6.69 2.04 20.95
CA ASP A 133 -7.73 2.29 21.94
C ASP A 133 -8.57 3.53 21.60
N GLU A 134 -7.97 4.57 21.01
CA GLU A 134 -8.72 5.79 20.62
C GLU A 134 -9.66 5.47 19.48
N CYS A 135 -9.17 4.74 18.48
CA CYS A 135 -9.98 4.21 17.41
C CYS A 135 -11.18 3.41 17.94
N CYS A 136 -10.92 2.39 18.78
CA CYS A 136 -11.99 1.59 19.38
C CYS A 136 -13.01 2.42 20.19
N ALA A 137 -12.56 3.49 20.83
CA ALA A 137 -13.40 4.24 21.75
C ALA A 137 -14.32 5.25 21.05
N VAL A 138 -13.85 5.90 19.99
CA VAL A 138 -14.56 7.06 19.43
C VAL A 138 -14.69 7.06 17.90
N ALA A 139 -13.92 6.27 17.15
CA ALA A 139 -13.90 6.40 15.70
C ALA A 139 -15.16 5.82 15.05
N ASP A 140 -15.84 6.65 14.26
CA ASP A 140 -16.97 6.23 13.44
C ASP A 140 -16.51 5.64 12.11
N THR A 141 -16.80 4.36 11.88
CA THR A 141 -16.48 3.62 10.64
C THR A 141 -15.01 3.70 10.18
N PRO A 142 -14.01 3.47 11.05
CA PRO A 142 -12.60 3.64 10.69
C PRO A 142 -12.13 2.65 9.62
N ILE A 143 -11.16 3.09 8.79
CA ILE A 143 -10.35 2.20 7.96
C ILE A 143 -8.99 2.04 8.62
N LEU A 144 -8.67 0.79 9.00
CA LEU A 144 -7.49 0.47 9.80
C LEU A 144 -6.43 -0.32 9.02
N PHE A 145 -5.17 0.04 9.24
CA PHE A 145 -4.02 -0.67 8.71
C PHE A 145 -2.98 -0.91 9.80
N GLY A 146 -2.50 -2.16 9.93
CA GLY A 146 -1.46 -2.54 10.89
C GLY A 146 -0.32 -3.27 10.22
N ALA A 147 0.90 -2.73 10.26
CA ALA A 147 2.09 -3.41 9.73
C ALA A 147 2.90 -4.02 10.89
N PHE A 148 2.93 -5.35 10.93
CA PHE A 148 3.55 -6.12 12.01
C PHE A 148 4.92 -6.66 11.65
N GLN A 149 5.43 -6.42 10.44
CA GLN A 149 6.66 -7.01 9.87
C GLN A 149 6.62 -8.54 9.71
N ARG A 150 6.29 -9.27 10.78
CA ARG A 150 6.21 -10.74 10.86
C ARG A 150 4.91 -11.20 11.51
N GLN A 151 4.38 -12.34 11.08
CA GLN A 151 3.16 -12.93 11.65
C GLN A 151 3.22 -13.12 13.17
N GLN A 152 4.36 -13.57 13.69
CA GLN A 152 4.56 -13.80 15.13
C GLN A 152 4.34 -12.54 15.97
N PHE A 153 4.61 -11.34 15.41
CA PHE A 153 4.37 -10.08 16.11
C PHE A 153 2.88 -9.74 16.14
N PHE A 154 2.14 -10.08 15.08
CA PHE A 154 0.67 -9.97 15.06
C PHE A 154 0.00 -10.89 16.08
N ALA A 155 0.54 -12.09 16.34
CA ALA A 155 -0.09 -13.07 17.25
C ALA A 155 -0.45 -12.47 18.62
N SER A 156 0.44 -11.63 19.17
CA SER A 156 0.20 -10.93 20.44
C SER A 156 -0.89 -9.85 20.39
N SER A 157 -1.11 -9.25 19.22
CA SER A 157 -2.11 -8.21 18.98
C SER A 157 -3.42 -8.76 18.37
N SER A 158 -3.46 -10.04 18.04
CA SER A 158 -4.56 -10.67 17.29
C SER A 158 -5.91 -10.41 17.94
N ALA A 159 -6.08 -10.72 19.23
CA ALA A 159 -7.36 -10.53 19.92
C ALA A 159 -7.86 -9.06 19.83
N ARG A 160 -6.96 -8.09 20.02
CA ARG A 160 -7.32 -6.67 19.91
C ARG A 160 -7.73 -6.30 18.49
N TRP A 161 -6.99 -6.79 17.49
CA TRP A 161 -7.29 -6.50 16.09
C TRP A 161 -8.58 -7.16 15.58
N HIS A 162 -9.04 -8.25 16.22
CA HIS A 162 -10.39 -8.77 15.97
C HIS A 162 -11.47 -7.83 16.52
N GLU A 163 -11.30 -7.24 17.70
CA GLU A 163 -12.25 -6.26 18.23
C GLU A 163 -12.27 -4.98 17.38
N LEU A 164 -11.11 -4.48 16.98
CA LEU A 164 -11.00 -3.35 16.04
C LEU A 164 -11.71 -3.65 14.71
N ALA A 165 -11.53 -4.85 14.16
CA ALA A 165 -12.17 -5.24 12.90
C ALA A 165 -13.70 -5.28 12.98
N ARG A 166 -14.30 -5.50 14.16
CA ARG A 166 -15.76 -5.51 14.34
C ARG A 166 -16.41 -4.14 14.18
N VAL A 167 -15.70 -3.08 14.57
CA VAL A 167 -16.20 -1.70 14.51
C VAL A 167 -15.72 -0.95 13.28
N ALA A 168 -14.66 -1.46 12.63
CA ALA A 168 -14.07 -0.86 11.46
C ALA A 168 -14.87 -1.11 10.18
N ARG A 169 -14.88 -0.11 9.29
CA ARG A 169 -15.33 -0.25 7.90
C ARG A 169 -14.46 -1.25 7.14
N ALA A 170 -13.17 -1.27 7.45
CA ALA A 170 -12.20 -2.26 7.00
C ALA A 170 -10.99 -2.27 7.95
N ALA A 171 -10.43 -3.44 8.20
CA ALA A 171 -9.16 -3.59 8.91
C ALA A 171 -8.25 -4.53 8.12
N ILE A 172 -7.04 -4.05 7.79
CA ILE A 172 -6.03 -4.82 7.07
C ILE A 172 -4.75 -4.91 7.92
N VAL A 173 -4.18 -6.11 8.01
CA VAL A 173 -2.91 -6.34 8.68
C VAL A 173 -1.88 -6.88 7.70
N PHE A 174 -0.64 -6.39 7.80
CA PHE A 174 0.49 -6.78 6.97
C PHE A 174 1.53 -7.57 7.77
N ALA A 175 1.99 -8.66 7.17
CA ALA A 175 3.11 -9.45 7.66
C ALA A 175 3.86 -10.08 6.48
N ASP A 176 5.03 -10.66 6.74
CA ASP A 176 5.79 -11.44 5.78
C ASP A 176 5.06 -12.64 5.19
N ALA A 177 4.31 -13.35 6.02
CA ALA A 177 3.53 -14.51 5.63
C ALA A 177 2.32 -14.66 6.56
N TRP A 178 1.39 -15.52 6.18
CA TRP A 178 0.24 -15.89 6.99
C TRP A 178 0.03 -17.40 6.95
N ASP A 179 0.18 -18.05 8.10
CA ASP A 179 -0.15 -19.45 8.30
C ASP A 179 -1.63 -19.61 8.66
N GLY A 180 -2.17 -20.79 8.33
CA GLY A 180 -3.53 -21.17 8.65
C GLY A 180 -4.58 -20.56 7.71
N VAL A 181 -5.84 -20.86 8.00
CA VAL A 181 -6.97 -20.40 7.20
C VAL A 181 -7.31 -18.96 7.58
N ALA A 182 -7.60 -18.13 6.57
CA ALA A 182 -8.03 -16.76 6.79
C ALA A 182 -9.34 -16.71 7.59
N ASP A 183 -9.30 -16.08 8.76
CA ASP A 183 -10.49 -15.81 9.56
C ASP A 183 -11.28 -14.65 8.94
N HIS A 184 -12.53 -14.91 8.56
CA HIS A 184 -13.41 -13.90 7.95
C HIS A 184 -14.00 -12.93 8.98
N SER A 185 -13.88 -13.24 10.27
CA SER A 185 -14.35 -12.39 11.39
C SER A 185 -13.26 -11.46 11.92
N GLY A 186 -12.01 -11.61 11.46
CA GLY A 186 -10.87 -10.80 11.84
C GLY A 186 -10.44 -9.81 10.74
N PRO A 187 -9.32 -9.12 10.94
CA PRO A 187 -8.76 -8.25 9.91
C PRO A 187 -8.34 -9.04 8.68
N VAL A 188 -8.45 -8.41 7.52
CA VAL A 188 -7.92 -8.94 6.25
C VAL A 188 -6.41 -9.05 6.34
N ARG A 189 -5.87 -10.23 6.07
CA ARG A 189 -4.45 -10.53 6.14
C ARG A 189 -3.79 -10.34 4.77
N ALA A 190 -2.88 -9.38 4.67
CA ALA A 190 -2.10 -9.09 3.45
C ALA A 190 -0.66 -9.60 3.61
N ALA A 191 -0.23 -10.55 2.78
CA ALA A 191 1.14 -11.07 2.80
C ALA A 191 2.06 -10.17 1.96
N LEU A 192 3.18 -9.76 2.54
CA LEU A 192 4.15 -8.88 1.89
C LEU A 192 5.19 -9.68 1.09
N THR A 193 5.48 -9.23 -0.12
CA THR A 193 6.57 -9.79 -0.95
C THR A 193 7.93 -9.55 -0.32
N GLU A 194 8.93 -10.35 -0.70
CA GLU A 194 10.23 -10.32 -0.01
C GLU A 194 10.93 -8.96 -0.05
N ASP A 195 10.75 -8.24 -1.15
CA ASP A 195 11.28 -6.94 -1.49
C ASP A 195 10.43 -5.76 -0.98
N ALA A 196 9.24 -6.00 -0.41
CA ALA A 196 8.37 -4.95 0.08
C ALA A 196 9.03 -4.20 1.26
N PRO A 197 9.31 -2.88 1.13
CA PRO A 197 9.86 -2.06 2.22
C PRO A 197 9.02 -2.11 3.49
N LEU A 198 7.69 -2.25 3.36
CA LEU A 198 6.78 -2.42 4.50
C LEU A 198 7.14 -3.61 5.43
N ARG A 199 7.94 -4.60 4.98
CA ARG A 199 8.45 -5.68 5.87
C ARG A 199 9.42 -5.17 6.94
N ARG A 200 9.97 -3.97 6.76
CA ARG A 200 10.86 -3.29 7.71
C ARG A 200 10.18 -2.13 8.43
N GLU A 201 8.87 -1.98 8.23
CA GLU A 201 8.08 -0.94 8.85
C GLU A 201 7.15 -1.50 9.91
N TRP A 202 7.07 -0.75 11.01
CA TRP A 202 6.00 -0.83 11.98
C TRP A 202 5.01 0.29 11.66
N ALA A 203 3.73 -0.02 11.54
CA ALA A 203 2.73 1.01 11.30
C ALA A 203 1.38 0.68 11.94
N VAL A 204 0.69 1.73 12.40
CA VAL A 204 -0.73 1.72 12.74
C VAL A 204 -1.34 2.96 12.11
N VAL A 205 -2.29 2.76 11.20
CA VAL A 205 -3.02 3.85 10.53
C VAL A 205 -4.51 3.68 10.84
N CYS A 206 -5.12 4.72 11.39
CA CYS A 206 -6.55 4.84 11.62
C CYS A 206 -7.05 6.03 10.80
N ASP A 207 -7.63 5.77 9.63
CA ASP A 207 -8.34 6.79 8.85
C ASP A 207 -9.80 6.83 9.28
N ALA A 208 -10.15 7.90 9.99
CA ALA A 208 -11.50 8.21 10.45
C ALA A 208 -11.67 9.73 10.47
N ALA A 209 -12.90 10.21 10.27
CA ALA A 209 -13.15 11.65 10.19
C ALA A 209 -13.02 12.37 11.54
N ASP A 210 -13.28 11.63 12.63
CA ASP A 210 -13.37 12.07 14.02
C ASP A 210 -12.14 11.70 14.85
N SER A 211 -11.47 10.58 14.55
CA SER A 211 -10.22 10.17 15.20
C SER A 211 -9.14 9.68 14.21
N PRO A 212 -8.66 10.56 13.31
CA PRO A 212 -7.54 10.25 12.45
C PRO A 212 -6.25 10.20 13.26
N ALA A 213 -5.53 9.09 13.16
CA ALA A 213 -4.20 8.96 13.74
C ALA A 213 -3.35 7.99 12.94
N CYS A 214 -2.07 8.32 12.77
CA CYS A 214 -1.11 7.48 12.09
C CYS A 214 0.19 7.44 12.86
N LEU A 215 0.75 6.25 13.00
CA LEU A 215 2.13 5.97 13.39
C LEU A 215 2.76 5.16 12.26
N SER A 216 3.92 5.59 11.80
CA SER A 216 4.76 4.81 10.89
C SER A 216 6.20 4.93 11.33
N ALA A 217 6.89 3.79 11.41
CA ALA A 217 8.25 3.73 11.89
C ALA A 217 9.08 2.73 11.08
N TRP A 218 10.27 3.18 10.68
CA TRP A 218 11.25 2.37 9.97
C TRP A 218 12.33 1.89 10.93
N GLU A 219 12.65 0.60 10.88
CA GLU A 219 13.73 0.05 11.71
C GLU A 219 15.11 0.48 11.21
N LEU A 220 15.94 1.04 12.10
CA LEU A 220 17.29 1.43 11.74
C LEU A 220 18.17 0.20 11.42
N PRO A 221 19.09 0.27 10.46
CA PRO A 221 20.09 -0.79 10.26
C PRO A 221 20.94 -1.03 11.52
N GLY A 222 21.44 -2.26 11.67
CA GLY A 222 22.37 -2.62 12.76
C GLY A 222 21.72 -2.87 14.12
N GLN A 223 20.41 -3.17 14.16
CA GLN A 223 19.67 -3.48 15.40
C GLN A 223 19.60 -4.98 15.72
N GLN A 224 20.43 -5.82 15.08
CA GLN A 224 20.36 -7.29 15.22
C GLN A 224 20.79 -7.79 16.60
N ASP A 225 21.77 -7.12 17.23
CA ASP A 225 22.33 -7.51 18.53
C ASP A 225 21.77 -6.69 19.71
N VAL A 226 20.76 -5.83 19.45
CA VAL A 226 20.12 -4.99 20.46
C VAL A 226 18.96 -5.77 21.09
N PRO A 227 18.78 -5.74 22.43
CA PRO A 227 17.60 -6.33 23.07
C PRO A 227 16.31 -5.84 22.39
N ASP A 228 15.37 -6.74 22.13
CA ASP A 228 14.22 -6.45 21.25
C ASP A 228 13.42 -5.21 21.69
N TRP A 229 13.30 -4.97 23.00
CA TRP A 229 12.61 -3.80 23.56
C TRP A 229 13.40 -2.48 23.43
N GLU A 230 14.72 -2.54 23.27
CA GLU A 230 15.62 -1.39 23.09
C GLU A 230 15.84 -1.00 21.62
N ARG A 231 15.39 -1.85 20.68
CA ARG A 231 15.52 -1.59 19.24
C ARG A 231 14.99 -0.20 18.89
N ARG A 232 15.75 0.49 18.04
CA ARG A 232 15.49 1.88 17.67
C ARG A 232 14.92 1.99 16.26
N PHE A 233 13.94 2.88 16.15
CA PHE A 233 13.21 3.14 14.94
C PHE A 233 13.23 4.64 14.65
N GLU A 234 13.27 4.99 13.37
CA GLU A 234 12.94 6.33 12.92
C GLU A 234 11.43 6.38 12.66
N ALA A 235 10.71 7.19 13.41
CA ALA A 235 9.26 7.19 13.47
C ALA A 235 8.66 8.56 13.17
N VAL A 236 7.52 8.56 12.50
CA VAL A 236 6.64 9.70 12.33
C VAL A 236 5.28 9.32 12.88
N TRP A 237 4.66 10.23 13.62
CA TRP A 237 3.27 10.10 14.03
C TRP A 237 2.53 11.42 13.79
N THR A 238 1.23 11.34 13.57
CA THR A 238 0.40 12.51 13.27
C THR A 238 -1.08 12.21 13.53
N VAL A 239 -1.83 13.28 13.82
CA VAL A 239 -3.31 13.30 13.83
C VAL A 239 -3.88 14.22 12.75
N ASP A 240 -3.03 14.74 11.86
CA ASP A 240 -3.47 15.55 10.72
C ASP A 240 -4.27 14.66 9.73
N PRO A 241 -5.56 14.95 9.49
CA PRO A 241 -6.41 14.12 8.63
C PRO A 241 -5.84 13.96 7.22
N THR A 242 -5.15 14.97 6.69
CA THR A 242 -4.56 14.91 5.35
C THR A 242 -3.42 13.89 5.30
N ALA A 243 -2.48 13.98 6.25
CA ALA A 243 -1.38 13.03 6.35
C ALA A 243 -1.83 11.60 6.66
N VAL A 244 -2.84 11.45 7.52
CA VAL A 244 -3.44 10.13 7.82
C VAL A 244 -4.07 9.53 6.56
N ARG A 245 -4.79 10.33 5.76
CA ARG A 245 -5.38 9.86 4.50
C ARG A 245 -4.32 9.44 3.49
N ASP A 246 -3.23 10.19 3.36
CA ASP A 246 -2.13 9.82 2.47
C ASP A 246 -1.43 8.52 2.92
N ALA A 247 -1.25 8.32 4.24
CA ALA A 247 -0.76 7.06 4.80
C ALA A 247 -1.71 5.89 4.53
N ALA A 248 -3.01 6.08 4.71
CA ALA A 248 -4.04 5.07 4.44
C ALA A 248 -4.08 4.68 2.96
N ARG A 249 -3.93 5.65 2.04
CA ARG A 249 -3.83 5.39 0.60
C ARG A 249 -2.60 4.58 0.25
N ALA A 250 -1.44 4.90 0.84
CA ALA A 250 -0.22 4.10 0.66
C ALA A 250 -0.44 2.66 1.14
N ALA A 251 -0.99 2.48 2.35
CA ALA A 251 -1.28 1.17 2.90
C ALA A 251 -2.28 0.37 2.03
N ALA A 252 -3.37 0.99 1.58
CA ALA A 252 -4.33 0.36 0.68
C ALA A 252 -3.69 -0.04 -0.66
N GLY A 253 -2.79 0.79 -1.19
CA GLY A 253 -2.00 0.48 -2.37
C GLY A 253 -1.12 -0.76 -2.18
N VAL A 254 -0.43 -0.86 -1.04
CA VAL A 254 0.36 -2.06 -0.70
C VAL A 254 -0.53 -3.29 -0.57
N ALA A 255 -1.69 -3.17 0.08
CA ALA A 255 -2.65 -4.27 0.21
C ALA A 255 -3.17 -4.74 -1.16
N ALA A 256 -3.47 -3.81 -2.07
CA ALA A 256 -3.89 -4.14 -3.43
C ALA A 256 -2.78 -4.84 -4.22
N ALA A 257 -1.53 -4.35 -4.11
CA ALA A 257 -0.37 -5.00 -4.73
C ALA A 257 -0.10 -6.40 -4.17
N ALA A 258 -0.38 -6.62 -2.89
CA ALA A 258 -0.32 -7.93 -2.23
C ALA A 258 -1.49 -8.86 -2.59
N GLY A 259 -2.46 -8.41 -3.39
CA GLY A 259 -3.64 -9.19 -3.76
C GLY A 259 -4.65 -9.38 -2.61
N ALA A 260 -4.63 -8.51 -1.59
CA ALA A 260 -5.54 -8.62 -0.47
C ALA A 260 -7.00 -8.42 -0.93
N PRO A 261 -7.95 -9.24 -0.43
CA PRO A 261 -9.36 -9.12 -0.78
C PRO A 261 -9.90 -7.70 -0.55
N SER A 262 -10.67 -7.20 -1.51
CA SER A 262 -11.31 -5.87 -1.47
C SER A 262 -10.38 -4.66 -1.32
N ALA A 263 -9.05 -4.85 -1.32
CA ALA A 263 -8.10 -3.74 -1.18
C ALA A 263 -8.18 -2.74 -2.34
N GLN A 264 -8.45 -3.22 -3.56
CA GLN A 264 -8.65 -2.32 -4.71
C GLN A 264 -9.88 -1.41 -4.54
N GLN A 265 -10.95 -1.91 -3.90
CA GLN A 265 -12.13 -1.10 -3.60
C GLN A 265 -11.79 -0.03 -2.55
N LEU A 266 -10.99 -0.37 -1.53
CA LEU A 266 -10.51 0.59 -0.54
C LEU A 266 -9.60 1.66 -1.13
N VAL A 267 -8.72 1.31 -2.08
CA VAL A 267 -7.91 2.29 -2.83
C VAL A 267 -8.82 3.31 -3.51
N ASP A 268 -9.89 2.85 -4.16
CA ASP A 268 -10.83 3.69 -4.89
C ASP A 268 -11.69 4.55 -3.93
N GLU A 269 -12.13 3.98 -2.81
CA GLU A 269 -12.86 4.67 -1.75
C GLU A 269 -12.02 5.77 -1.11
N LEU A 270 -10.80 5.48 -0.67
CA LEU A 270 -9.89 6.46 -0.07
C LEU A 270 -9.47 7.56 -1.05
N ALA A 271 -9.44 7.28 -2.36
CA ALA A 271 -9.15 8.28 -3.39
C ALA A 271 -10.27 9.31 -3.56
N THR A 272 -11.52 8.92 -3.30
CA THR A 272 -12.73 9.73 -3.59
C THR A 272 -13.38 10.32 -2.35
N ALA A 273 -13.25 9.65 -1.20
CA ALA A 273 -13.83 10.09 0.06
C ALA A 273 -13.29 11.47 0.49
N PRO A 274 -14.16 12.37 0.98
CA PRO A 274 -13.71 13.65 1.52
C PRO A 274 -12.78 13.44 2.72
N ILE A 275 -11.86 14.39 2.92
CA ILE A 275 -10.98 14.45 4.09
C ILE A 275 -11.65 15.40 5.09
N SER A 276 -11.66 15.02 6.37
CA SER A 276 -12.16 15.90 7.43
C SER A 276 -11.36 17.20 7.46
N THR A 277 -12.05 18.34 7.49
CA THR A 277 -11.46 19.69 7.53
C THR A 277 -11.37 20.26 8.95
N ALA A 278 -11.71 19.47 9.97
CA ALA A 278 -11.66 19.90 11.36
C ALA A 278 -10.21 20.26 11.75
N THR A 279 -10.01 21.47 12.27
CA THR A 279 -8.69 22.01 12.65
C THR A 279 -8.07 21.31 13.86
N THR A 280 -8.86 20.56 14.63
CA THR A 280 -8.38 19.65 15.66
C THR A 280 -9.36 18.50 15.76
N PRO A 281 -8.93 17.25 15.52
CA PRO A 281 -9.79 16.11 15.75
C PRO A 281 -10.25 16.06 17.21
N PRO A 282 -11.56 15.84 17.46
CA PRO A 282 -12.02 15.42 18.79
C PRO A 282 -11.12 14.29 19.32
N GLY A 283 -10.78 14.31 20.61
CA GLY A 283 -9.99 13.22 21.21
C GLY A 283 -8.46 13.35 21.13
N THR A 284 -7.90 14.38 20.48
CA THR A 284 -6.43 14.58 20.45
C THR A 284 -5.78 14.60 21.85
N THR A 285 -6.44 15.25 22.83
CA THR A 285 -5.98 15.24 24.23
C THR A 285 -6.10 13.86 24.88
N ALA A 286 -7.17 13.11 24.59
CA ALA A 286 -7.38 11.76 25.12
C ALA A 286 -6.31 10.79 24.59
N LEU A 287 -6.05 10.84 23.28
CA LEU A 287 -4.95 10.12 22.64
C LEU A 287 -3.61 10.45 23.32
N PHE A 288 -3.28 11.73 23.48
CA PHE A 288 -2.02 12.13 24.11
C PHE A 288 -1.91 11.66 25.56
N ASN A 289 -2.98 11.76 26.36
CA ASN A 289 -3.01 11.26 27.73
C ASN A 289 -2.79 9.74 27.79
N ARG A 290 -3.36 8.98 26.84
CA ARG A 290 -3.13 7.54 26.71
C ARG A 290 -1.68 7.24 26.37
N VAL A 291 -1.08 7.98 25.42
CA VAL A 291 0.34 7.85 25.07
C VAL A 291 1.22 8.06 26.31
N VAL A 292 1.02 9.15 27.06
CA VAL A 292 1.79 9.42 28.29
C VAL A 292 1.65 8.29 29.31
N SER A 293 0.42 7.81 29.54
CA SER A 293 0.15 6.70 30.47
C SER A 293 0.80 5.38 30.02
N TYR A 294 0.84 5.09 28.73
CA TYR A 294 1.46 3.88 28.22
C TYR A 294 2.98 3.96 28.23
N VAL A 295 3.55 5.13 27.91
CA VAL A 295 5.00 5.35 27.97
C VAL A 295 5.50 5.18 29.40
N ASP A 296 4.81 5.73 30.40
CA ASP A 296 5.17 5.57 31.82
C ASP A 296 5.11 4.10 32.27
N ARG A 297 4.09 3.34 31.83
CA ARG A 297 3.97 1.90 32.13
C ARG A 297 5.02 1.01 31.46
N LEU A 298 5.61 1.47 30.36
CA LEU A 298 6.54 0.72 29.53
C LEU A 298 7.99 1.26 29.62
N ALA A 299 8.24 2.24 30.49
CA ALA A 299 9.56 2.81 30.77
C ALA A 299 10.37 1.91 31.72
#